data_AF-A0A176S2B1-F1
#
_entry.id   AF-A0A176S2B1-F1
#
_cell.length_a   1.000
_cell.length_b   1.000
_cell.length_c   1.000
_cell.angle_alpha   90.00
_cell.angle_beta   90.00
_cell.angle_gamma   90.00
#
_symmetry.space_group_name_H-M   'P 1'
#
loop_
_entity.id
_entity.type
_entity.pdbx_description
1 polymer ?
#
loop_
_entity_poly.entity_id
_entity_poly.type
_entity_poly.pdbx_seq_one_letter_code
_entity_poly.pdbx_strand_id
1 'polypeptide(L)'
;MGAYIEAVNQLQVAGYKNWRLPTIAEMESLIRLNKRYFPNIQSNWYCSSTSHPDGFFLLLGFQSEHRGYNRGYGHVLLTRKDE
;
A
#
# COMPACT_ATOMS: atom_id res chain seq x y z
N MET A 1 11.01 -4.45 -0.80
CA MET A 1 9.68 -4.39 -1.45
C MET A 1 9.66 -4.87 -2.90
N GLY A 2 10.61 -4.51 -3.77
CA GLY A 2 10.57 -4.88 -5.21
C GLY A 2 10.38 -6.37 -5.49
N ALA A 3 11.20 -7.24 -4.88
CA ALA A 3 11.10 -8.69 -5.06
C ALA A 3 9.74 -9.30 -4.64
N TYR A 4 9.04 -8.70 -3.68
CA TYR A 4 7.71 -9.17 -3.26
C TYR A 4 6.66 -8.88 -4.34
N ILE A 5 6.72 -7.69 -4.95
CA ILE A 5 5.80 -7.32 -6.03
C ILE A 5 6.04 -8.20 -7.26
N GLU A 6 7.30 -8.49 -7.59
CA GLU A 6 7.63 -9.41 -8.67
C GLU A 6 7.08 -10.82 -8.42
N ALA A 7 7.24 -11.35 -7.20
CA ALA A 7 6.66 -12.64 -6.83
C ALA A 7 5.14 -12.64 -6.94
N VAL A 8 4.46 -11.59 -6.46
CA VAL A 8 3.00 -11.46 -6.58
C VAL A 8 2.53 -11.40 -8.04
N ASN A 9 3.26 -10.68 -8.90
CA ASN A 9 2.98 -10.60 -10.33
C ASN A 9 3.20 -11.93 -11.04
N GLN A 10 4.22 -12.71 -10.63
CA GLN A 10 4.44 -14.06 -11.13
C GLN A 10 3.34 -15.03 -10.70
N LEU A 11 2.86 -14.91 -9.45
CA LEU A 11 1.76 -15.71 -8.91
C LEU A 11 0.41 -15.39 -9.54
N GLN A 12 0.30 -14.28 -10.28
CA GLN A 12 -0.95 -13.82 -10.90
C GLN A 12 -2.10 -13.76 -9.90
N VAL A 13 -1.85 -13.17 -8.73
CA VAL A 13 -2.87 -13.09 -7.68
C VAL A 13 -4.13 -12.43 -8.25
N ALA A 14 -5.29 -13.07 -8.00
CA ALA A 14 -6.58 -12.70 -8.57
C ALA A 14 -6.61 -12.60 -10.12
N GLY A 15 -5.73 -13.30 -10.83
CA GLY A 15 -5.65 -13.33 -12.29
C GLY A 15 -4.86 -12.19 -12.93
N TYR A 16 -4.21 -11.33 -12.15
CA TYR A 16 -3.52 -10.14 -12.66
C TYR A 16 -2.01 -10.16 -12.39
N LYS A 17 -1.24 -9.61 -13.34
CA LYS A 17 0.24 -9.51 -13.32
C LYS A 17 0.77 -8.09 -13.11
N ASN A 18 -0.14 -7.13 -12.96
CA ASN A 18 0.19 -5.70 -12.98
C ASN A 18 -0.06 -5.06 -11.61
N TRP A 19 0.29 -5.77 -10.55
CA TRP A 19 0.25 -5.25 -9.18
C TRP A 19 1.40 -4.30 -8.96
N ARG A 20 1.10 -3.17 -8.31
CA ARG A 20 2.08 -2.20 -7.82
C ARG A 20 1.72 -1.74 -6.42
N LEU A 21 2.66 -1.09 -5.76
CA LEU A 21 2.38 -0.33 -4.55
C LEU A 21 1.68 0.99 -4.91
N PRO A 22 0.57 1.36 -4.24
CA PRO A 22 -0.03 2.68 -4.36
C PRO A 22 0.92 3.75 -3.83
N THR A 23 0.81 4.93 -4.41
CA THR A 23 1.43 6.14 -3.86
C THR A 23 0.70 6.57 -2.58
N ILE A 24 1.31 7.44 -1.77
CA ILE A 24 0.63 7.93 -0.56
C ILE A 24 -0.71 8.63 -0.88
N ALA A 25 -0.76 9.40 -1.97
CA ALA A 25 -1.97 10.13 -2.36
C ALA A 25 -3.13 9.18 -2.74
N GLU A 26 -2.80 8.07 -3.40
CA GLU A 26 -3.77 7.02 -3.71
C GLU A 26 -4.24 6.29 -2.45
N MET A 27 -3.31 5.98 -1.55
CA MET A 27 -3.65 5.41 -0.24
C MET A 27 -4.58 6.33 0.57
N GLU A 28 -4.31 7.63 0.62
CA GLU A 28 -5.16 8.60 1.31
C GLU A 28 -6.55 8.68 0.67
N SER A 29 -6.63 8.63 -0.67
CA SER A 29 -7.89 8.57 -1.39
C SER A 29 -8.67 7.28 -1.08
N LEU A 30 -7.99 6.13 -0.97
CA LEU A 30 -8.61 4.85 -0.60
C LEU A 30 -9.13 4.82 0.84
N ILE A 31 -8.41 5.44 1.78
CA ILE A 31 -8.90 5.59 3.16
C ILE A 31 -10.11 6.51 3.20
N ARG A 32 -10.04 7.64 2.49
CA ARG A 32 -11.14 8.62 2.37
C ARG A 32 -12.38 8.04 1.71
N LEU A 33 -12.21 7.10 0.77
CA LEU A 33 -13.32 6.33 0.17
C LEU A 33 -14.08 5.49 1.21
N ASN A 34 -13.58 5.44 2.46
CA ASN A 34 -14.28 5.09 3.68
C ASN A 34 -14.31 3.58 3.96
N LYS A 35 -14.35 3.24 5.26
CA LYS A 35 -14.44 1.86 5.78
C LYS A 35 -15.60 1.05 5.21
N ARG A 36 -16.56 1.72 4.57
CA ARG A 36 -17.71 1.10 3.90
C ARG A 36 -17.31 0.13 2.79
N TYR A 37 -16.27 0.43 2.02
CA TYR A 37 -15.78 -0.48 0.96
C TYR A 37 -14.73 -1.47 1.46
N PHE A 38 -14.14 -1.20 2.62
CA PHE A 38 -13.13 -2.05 3.24
C PHE A 38 -13.51 -2.39 4.70
N PRO A 39 -14.60 -3.14 4.92
CA PRO A 39 -15.10 -3.42 6.27
C PRO A 39 -14.11 -4.25 7.11
N ASN A 40 -13.24 -5.04 6.46
CA ASN A 40 -12.27 -5.92 7.09
C ASN A 40 -10.84 -5.36 7.08
N ILE A 41 -10.68 -4.06 6.84
CA ILE A 41 -9.33 -3.48 6.84
C ILE A 41 -8.76 -3.44 8.25
N GLN A 42 -7.58 -4.03 8.42
CA GLN A 42 -6.94 -4.06 9.73
C GLN A 42 -6.41 -2.67 10.08
N SER A 43 -6.55 -2.30 11.35
CA SER A 43 -5.94 -1.10 11.91
C SER A 43 -4.44 -1.28 12.08
N ASN A 44 -3.71 -1.16 10.98
CA ASN A 44 -2.25 -1.24 11.00
C ASN A 44 -1.63 -0.23 10.02
N TRP A 45 -0.30 -0.17 10.01
CA TRP A 45 0.49 0.67 9.12
C TRP A 45 0.62 0.00 7.75
N TYR A 46 0.29 0.74 6.70
CA TYR A 46 0.42 0.27 5.32
C TYR A 46 1.50 1.04 4.57
N CYS A 47 2.40 0.31 3.91
CA CYS A 47 3.52 0.88 3.13
C CYS A 47 3.06 1.43 1.78
N SER A 48 3.43 2.67 1.49
CA SER A 48 3.29 3.27 0.15
C SER A 48 4.56 3.11 -0.69
N SER A 49 4.46 3.33 -2.01
CA SER A 49 5.61 3.43 -2.92
C SER A 49 6.38 4.74 -2.80
N THR A 50 5.92 5.68 -1.97
CA THR A 50 6.55 6.98 -1.81
C THR A 50 7.74 6.87 -0.85
N SER A 51 8.94 7.03 -1.40
CA SER A 51 10.18 7.13 -0.61
C SER A 51 10.32 8.53 -0.02
N HIS A 52 10.61 8.59 1.28
CA HIS A 52 11.05 9.80 1.94
C HIS A 52 12.51 10.10 1.58
N PRO A 53 12.95 11.37 1.58
CA PRO A 53 14.33 11.75 1.23
C PRO A 53 15.39 11.02 2.05
N ASP A 54 15.10 10.74 3.32
CA ASP A 54 15.97 10.02 4.26
C ASP A 54 15.99 8.48 4.06
N GLY A 55 15.42 7.97 2.97
CA GLY A 55 15.40 6.54 2.65
C GLY A 55 14.36 5.72 3.42
N PHE A 56 13.39 6.38 4.06
CA PHE A 56 12.26 5.72 4.71
C PHE A 56 11.09 5.55 3.75
N PHE A 57 10.27 4.51 3.93
CA PHE A 57 8.99 4.38 3.24
C PHE A 57 7.92 5.13 4.03
N LEU A 58 7.06 5.85 3.31
CA LEU A 58 5.91 6.49 3.93
C LEU A 58 4.84 5.44 4.24
N LEU A 59 4.44 5.38 5.49
CA LEU A 59 3.36 4.53 6.00
C LEU A 59 2.11 5.37 6.22
N LEU A 60 0.94 4.76 6.01
CA LEU A 60 -0.34 5.35 6.35
C LEU A 60 -1.13 4.43 7.28
N GLY A 61 -1.59 4.97 8.41
CA GLY A 61 -2.46 4.26 9.35
C GLY A 61 -3.91 4.33 8.88
N PHE A 62 -4.51 3.19 8.53
CA PHE A 62 -5.84 3.17 7.88
C PHE A 62 -6.98 3.68 8.79
N GLN A 63 -6.84 3.52 10.10
CA GLN A 63 -7.86 3.95 11.07
C GLN A 63 -7.52 5.28 11.75
N SER A 64 -6.24 5.62 11.83
CA SER A 64 -5.76 6.83 12.49
C SER A 64 -5.49 7.99 11.52
N GLU A 65 -5.47 7.72 10.21
CA GLU A 65 -5.10 8.67 9.15
C GLU A 65 -3.72 9.32 9.35
N HIS A 66 -2.92 8.79 10.27
CA HIS A 66 -1.60 9.29 10.58
C HIS A 66 -0.59 8.76 9.57
N ARG A 67 0.30 9.65 9.14
CA ARG A 67 1.48 9.31 8.34
C ARG A 67 2.61 8.89 9.29
N GLY A 68 3.33 7.85 8.91
CA GLY A 68 4.51 7.35 9.63
C GLY A 68 5.66 7.05 8.67
N TYR A 69 6.80 6.69 9.24
CA TYR A 69 8.00 6.36 8.47
C TYR A 69 8.62 5.07 8.99
N ASN A 70 8.99 4.16 8.09
CA ASN A 70 9.67 2.92 8.47
C ASN A 70 10.67 2.48 7.41
N ARG A 71 11.66 1.69 7.81
CA ARG A 71 12.69 1.11 6.94
C ARG A 71 12.36 -0.28 6.37
N GLY A 72 11.16 -0.83 6.61
CA GLY A 72 10.75 -2.08 5.96
C GLY A 72 9.66 -2.92 6.64
N TYR A 73 8.99 -2.45 7.68
CA TYR A 73 7.95 -3.20 8.38
C TYR A 73 6.57 -2.55 8.24
N GLY A 74 5.56 -3.35 7.92
CA GLY A 74 4.17 -2.93 7.75
C GLY A 74 3.38 -3.88 6.86
N HIS A 75 2.07 -3.64 6.75
CA HIS A 75 1.24 -4.30 5.77
C HIS A 75 1.47 -3.68 4.38
N VAL A 76 1.27 -4.48 3.35
CA VAL A 76 1.36 -4.03 1.97
C VAL A 76 -0.04 -4.03 1.38
N LEU A 77 -0.46 -2.90 0.86
CA LEU A 77 -1.64 -2.81 0.00
C LEU A 77 -1.14 -2.74 -1.44
N LEU A 78 -1.71 -3.54 -2.32
CA LEU A 78 -1.37 -3.55 -3.74
C LEU A 78 -2.52 -2.94 -4.53
N THR A 79 -2.20 -2.08 -5.47
CA THR A 79 -3.15 -1.55 -6.44
C THR A 79 -2.78 -1.99 -7.84
N ARG A 80 -3.77 -1.99 -8.73
CA ARG A 80 -3.53 -2.26 -10.13
C ARG A 80 -2.83 -1.06 -10.76
N LYS A 81 -1.85 -1.32 -11.64
CA LYS A 81 -1.35 -0.29 -12.53
C LYS A 81 -2.47 0.09 -13.51
N ASP A 82 -2.83 1.37 -13.56
CA ASP A 82 -3.64 1.89 -14.67
C ASP A 82 -2.81 1.70 -15.95
N GLU A 83 -3.49 1.23 -17.00
CA GLU A 83 -2.89 0.91 -18.31
C GLU A 83 -2.33 2.16 -19.00
#